data_AF-A0A0K6IW24-F1
#
_entry.id   AF-A0A0K6IW24-F1
#
_cell.length_a   1.000
_cell.length_b   1.000
_cell.length_c   1.000
_cell.angle_alpha   90.00
_cell.angle_beta   90.00
_cell.angle_gamma   90.00
#
_symmetry.space_group_name_H-M   'P 1'
#
loop_
_entity.id
_entity.type
_entity.pdbx_description
1 polymer ?
#
loop_
_entity_poly.entity_id
_entity_poly.type
_entity_poly.pdbx_seq_one_letter_code
_entity_poly.pdbx_strand_id
1 'polypeptide(L)'
;MAVKLAEHPIRQALHEEINARPSVPLVAPATVVQLSWLLPREATSERLLEHWMRLRNLPGAVLELDAAAQSLLRWGGLRIKRERHAEFHSYTFYLDGDHDLPAAILSRLPEGWLEASPGEVIAATHVRLRPISDTPPSEFLDAADPFGPALVASKISDGNAWVLSDFQLHEGFIQFIVLDAAMTPKQAGRAVQRLLEIDTYRMLALLAFPVAKEVGAFLGRAEAELAELVAAMSRAASFEDERDILARLTHLAAEIEHSIAASAYRFGAAAAYSALVRQRIAELREIRLAGYSTLQGFMERRFAPAMNTCAAVARRQEELSQRSTRNSQLLRTRVDLELERQNQQLLAQMNRRVKLQLRLQAAVESLSVMAITYYGSQLVHYLAKGFEPWLHIKPELATAVSIPLLAALIALGVRRVHRVVEHEG
;
A
#
# COMPACT_ATOMS: atom_id res chain seq x y z
N MET A 1 -5.50 49.30 -22.57
CA MET A 1 -6.37 48.86 -21.47
C MET A 1 -6.21 47.35 -21.32
N ALA A 2 -5.78 46.87 -20.15
CA ALA A 2 -5.79 45.43 -19.89
C ALA A 2 -7.24 44.93 -19.87
N VAL A 3 -7.53 43.86 -20.58
CA VAL A 3 -8.86 43.23 -20.59
C VAL A 3 -9.09 42.65 -19.18
N LYS A 4 -10.12 43.14 -18.47
CA LYS A 4 -10.53 42.57 -17.18
C LYS A 4 -11.39 41.34 -17.44
N LEU A 5 -10.82 40.17 -17.19
CA LEU A 5 -11.52 38.89 -17.19
C LEU A 5 -11.87 38.51 -15.75
N ALA A 6 -13.04 37.90 -15.55
CA ALA A 6 -13.36 37.23 -14.29
C ALA A 6 -12.58 35.90 -14.26
N GLU A 7 -11.39 35.89 -13.64
CA GLU A 7 -10.53 34.72 -13.59
C GLU A 7 -10.82 33.82 -12.37
N HIS A 8 -10.63 32.51 -12.56
CA HIS A 8 -10.67 31.55 -11.46
C HIS A 8 -9.49 31.80 -10.48
N PRO A 9 -9.69 31.73 -9.14
CA PRO A 9 -8.69 32.18 -8.16
C PRO A 9 -7.30 31.55 -8.26
N ILE A 10 -7.23 30.27 -8.67
CA ILE A 10 -5.95 29.55 -8.81
C ILE A 10 -5.44 29.45 -10.25
N ARG A 11 -6.08 30.11 -11.22
CA ARG A 11 -5.70 30.01 -12.64
C ARG A 11 -4.23 30.38 -12.85
N GLN A 12 -3.78 31.46 -12.23
CA GLN A 12 -2.41 31.93 -12.35
C GLN A 12 -1.43 30.92 -11.73
N ALA A 13 -1.69 30.42 -10.52
CA ALA A 13 -0.85 29.43 -9.87
C ALA A 13 -0.71 28.14 -10.70
N LEU A 14 -1.81 27.66 -11.30
CA LEU A 14 -1.78 26.50 -12.20
C LEU A 14 -0.99 26.78 -13.48
N HIS A 15 -1.11 27.98 -14.05
CA HIS A 15 -0.36 28.38 -15.25
C HIS A 15 1.14 28.49 -14.96
N GLU A 16 1.49 29.07 -13.82
CA GLU A 16 2.87 29.19 -13.35
C GLU A 16 3.48 27.81 -13.07
N GLU A 17 2.73 26.86 -12.49
CA GLU A 17 3.21 25.49 -12.24
C GLU A 17 3.65 24.78 -13.54
N ILE A 18 2.87 24.91 -14.62
CA ILE A 18 3.21 24.30 -15.93
C ILE A 18 4.45 24.95 -16.54
N ASN A 19 4.61 26.26 -16.39
CA ASN A 19 5.74 27.01 -16.94
C ASN A 19 6.94 27.06 -16.01
N ALA A 20 6.83 26.48 -14.81
CA ALA A 20 7.83 26.66 -13.77
C ALA A 20 9.19 26.16 -14.25
N ARG A 21 9.25 25.05 -15.02
CA ARG A 21 10.44 24.22 -15.34
C ARG A 21 11.05 24.42 -16.75
N PRO A 22 11.54 25.61 -17.12
CA PRO A 22 12.24 25.78 -18.40
C PRO A 22 13.62 25.10 -18.37
N SER A 23 14.00 24.52 -19.50
CA SER A 23 15.37 24.05 -19.74
C SER A 23 16.31 25.24 -19.92
N VAL A 24 17.48 25.22 -19.27
CA VAL A 24 18.52 26.23 -19.46
C VAL A 24 19.14 26.06 -20.86
N PRO A 25 19.13 27.08 -21.74
CA PRO A 25 19.76 26.98 -23.05
C PRO A 25 21.28 26.81 -22.94
N LEU A 26 21.86 25.97 -23.80
CA LEU A 26 23.29 25.64 -23.81
C LEU A 26 23.88 25.82 -25.20
N VAL A 27 25.15 26.21 -25.27
CA VAL A 27 25.94 26.28 -26.51
C VAL A 27 27.20 25.47 -26.27
N ALA A 28 27.56 24.61 -27.22
CA ALA A 28 28.82 23.89 -27.14
C ALA A 28 30.01 24.85 -27.40
N PRO A 29 31.15 24.71 -26.68
CA PRO A 29 31.40 23.77 -25.60
C PRO A 29 30.81 24.20 -24.25
N ALA A 30 30.30 23.24 -23.47
CA ALA A 30 29.83 23.46 -22.11
C ALA A 30 29.99 22.20 -21.23
N THR A 31 30.28 22.40 -19.95
CA THR A 31 30.30 21.35 -18.92
C THR A 31 29.13 21.54 -17.96
N VAL A 32 28.43 20.44 -17.68
CA VAL A 32 27.27 20.43 -16.77
C VAL A 32 27.47 19.37 -15.70
N VAL A 33 27.29 19.74 -14.44
CA VAL A 33 27.32 18.81 -13.30
C VAL A 33 26.00 18.89 -12.57
N GLN A 34 25.35 17.75 -12.34
CA GLN A 34 24.18 17.65 -11.48
C GLN A 34 24.48 16.78 -10.27
N LEU A 35 24.01 17.22 -9.12
CA LEU A 35 23.91 16.43 -7.91
C LEU A 35 22.46 16.41 -7.46
N SER A 36 21.96 15.22 -7.15
CA SER A 36 20.60 14.97 -6.66
C SER A 36 20.68 14.29 -5.30
N TRP A 37 20.05 14.88 -4.29
CA TRP A 37 20.02 14.35 -2.92
C TRP A 37 18.62 13.83 -2.58
N LEU A 38 18.55 12.58 -2.16
CA LEU A 38 17.36 11.98 -1.56
C LEU A 38 17.14 12.62 -0.18
N LEU A 39 15.93 13.10 0.04
CA LEU A 39 15.54 13.75 1.28
C LEU A 39 15.10 12.72 2.33
N PRO A 40 15.53 12.88 3.60
CA PRO A 40 14.92 12.14 4.70
C PRO A 40 13.45 12.56 4.86
N ARG A 41 12.61 11.69 5.44
CA ARG A 41 11.18 11.96 5.60
C ARG A 41 10.91 13.20 6.45
N GLU A 42 11.82 13.52 7.36
CA GLU A 42 11.77 14.66 8.29
C GLU A 42 12.41 15.93 7.72
N ALA A 43 12.84 15.94 6.45
CA ALA A 43 13.44 17.13 5.85
C ALA A 43 12.44 18.30 5.83
N THR A 44 12.80 19.40 6.50
CA THR A 44 11.97 20.61 6.52
C THR A 44 12.26 21.49 5.30
N SER A 45 11.21 22.16 4.82
CA SER A 45 11.33 23.20 3.77
C SER A 45 12.32 24.30 4.16
N GLU A 46 12.45 24.58 5.46
CA GLU A 46 13.35 25.58 6.03
C GLU A 46 14.83 25.22 5.81
N ARG A 47 15.25 23.99 6.13
CA ARG A 47 16.66 23.57 5.90
C ARG A 47 17.07 23.65 4.44
N LEU A 48 16.17 23.27 3.54
CA LEU A 48 16.37 23.39 2.10
C LEU A 48 16.48 24.86 1.65
N LEU A 49 15.68 25.74 2.25
CA LEU A 49 15.72 27.17 1.98
C LEU A 49 17.00 27.81 2.53
N GLU A 50 17.42 27.48 3.75
CA GLU A 50 18.66 27.94 4.36
C GLU A 50 19.88 27.53 3.53
N HIS A 51 19.93 26.28 3.10
CA HIS A 51 20.99 25.77 2.23
C HIS A 51 21.04 26.51 0.88
N TRP A 52 19.87 26.81 0.28
CA TRP A 52 19.77 27.64 -0.92
C TRP A 52 20.22 29.09 -0.70
N MET A 53 19.83 29.68 0.44
CA MET A 53 20.20 31.06 0.79
C MET A 53 21.72 31.24 0.90
N ARG A 54 22.48 30.20 1.26
CA ARG A 54 23.95 30.25 1.25
C ARG A 54 24.53 30.55 -0.13
N LEU A 55 23.92 30.07 -1.22
CA LEU A 55 24.33 30.43 -2.58
C LEU A 55 23.75 31.78 -3.00
N ARG A 56 22.46 32.02 -2.72
CA ARG A 56 21.75 33.25 -3.12
C ARG A 56 22.39 34.50 -2.52
N ASN A 57 22.93 34.41 -1.31
CA ASN A 57 23.52 35.53 -0.60
C ASN A 57 25.02 35.73 -0.90
N LEU A 58 25.59 34.95 -1.83
CA LEU A 58 26.98 35.16 -2.23
C LEU A 58 27.16 36.54 -2.89
N PRO A 59 28.24 37.27 -2.60
CA PRO A 59 28.55 38.51 -3.29
C PRO A 59 28.60 38.30 -4.81
N GLY A 60 27.88 39.15 -5.55
CA GLY A 60 27.80 39.09 -7.02
C GLY A 60 26.87 38.02 -7.58
N ALA A 61 26.11 37.31 -6.73
CA ALA A 61 25.12 36.36 -7.20
C ALA A 61 23.89 37.09 -7.76
N VAL A 62 23.45 36.70 -8.96
CA VAL A 62 22.32 37.33 -9.68
C VAL A 62 21.24 36.29 -9.90
N LEU A 63 20.05 36.55 -9.36
CA LEU A 63 18.90 35.66 -9.50
C LEU A 63 18.20 35.91 -10.83
N GLU A 64 18.20 34.91 -11.71
CA GLU A 64 17.58 34.96 -13.04
C GLU A 64 16.14 34.43 -13.02
N LEU A 65 15.84 33.47 -12.14
CA LEU A 65 14.52 32.91 -11.92
C LEU A 65 14.34 32.59 -10.43
N ASP A 66 13.21 33.00 -9.84
CA ASP A 66 12.87 32.74 -8.44
C ASP A 66 11.45 32.19 -8.31
N ALA A 67 11.31 30.87 -8.44
CA ALA A 67 10.05 30.16 -8.23
C ALA A 67 10.17 29.17 -7.06
N ALA A 68 9.05 28.81 -6.43
CA ALA A 68 9.07 27.92 -5.27
C ALA A 68 9.63 26.52 -5.59
N ALA A 69 9.34 25.98 -6.78
CA ALA A 69 9.80 24.67 -7.22
C ALA A 69 11.22 24.70 -7.83
N GLN A 70 11.68 25.86 -8.29
CA GLN A 70 13.02 26.00 -8.85
C GLN A 70 13.52 27.43 -8.89
N SER A 71 14.84 27.55 -8.90
CA SER A 71 15.50 28.84 -9.00
C SER A 71 16.70 28.73 -9.92
N LEU A 72 17.02 29.80 -10.64
CA LEU A 72 18.22 29.91 -11.46
C LEU A 72 19.04 31.10 -10.98
N LEU A 73 20.27 30.84 -10.59
CA LEU A 73 21.22 31.82 -10.08
C LEU A 73 22.44 31.85 -10.98
N ARG A 74 22.97 33.04 -11.28
CA ARG A 74 24.27 33.20 -11.93
C ARG A 74 25.29 33.72 -10.92
N TRP A 75 26.42 33.05 -10.81
CA TRP A 75 27.49 33.42 -9.89
C TRP A 75 28.84 32.87 -10.34
N GLY A 76 29.90 33.68 -10.32
CA GLY A 76 31.27 33.20 -10.60
C GLY A 76 31.46 32.53 -11.97
N GLY A 77 30.69 32.94 -12.99
CA GLY A 77 30.66 32.30 -14.31
C GLY A 77 29.83 31.03 -14.39
N LEU A 78 29.30 30.54 -13.26
CA LEU A 78 28.37 29.43 -13.22
C LEU A 78 26.92 29.92 -13.37
N ARG A 79 26.11 29.11 -14.04
CA ARG A 79 24.66 29.12 -13.87
C ARG A 79 24.30 27.95 -12.97
N ILE A 80 23.53 28.19 -11.91
CA ILE A 80 23.16 27.23 -10.89
C ILE A 80 21.65 27.13 -10.87
N LYS A 81 21.12 26.00 -11.34
CA LYS A 81 19.70 25.67 -11.28
C LYS A 81 19.45 24.79 -10.08
N ARG A 82 18.55 25.21 -9.20
CA ARG A 82 18.01 24.41 -8.11
C ARG A 82 16.65 23.88 -8.51
N GLU A 83 16.38 22.60 -8.30
CA GLU A 83 15.04 22.02 -8.45
C GLU A 83 14.63 21.28 -7.18
N ARG A 84 13.39 21.53 -6.75
CA ARG A 84 12.79 20.84 -5.61
C ARG A 84 11.74 19.87 -6.11
N HIS A 85 11.84 18.63 -5.63
CA HIS A 85 10.87 17.56 -5.85
C HIS A 85 10.35 17.05 -4.50
N ALA A 86 9.42 16.09 -4.54
CA ALA A 86 8.81 15.55 -3.33
C ALA A 86 9.81 14.71 -2.50
N GLU A 87 10.59 13.84 -3.14
CA GLU A 87 11.52 12.93 -2.47
C GLU A 87 12.98 13.39 -2.53
N PHE A 88 13.30 14.35 -3.38
CA PHE A 88 14.68 14.77 -3.60
C PHE A 88 14.75 16.25 -3.95
N HIS A 89 15.96 16.80 -3.88
CA HIS A 89 16.29 18.09 -4.49
C HIS A 89 17.55 17.95 -5.31
N SER A 90 17.72 18.80 -6.30
CA SER A 90 18.90 18.77 -7.16
C SER A 90 19.47 20.16 -7.40
N TYR A 91 20.78 20.18 -7.61
CA TYR A 91 21.52 21.33 -8.09
C TYR A 91 22.20 20.94 -9.39
N THR A 92 21.97 21.74 -10.43
CA THR A 92 22.62 21.61 -11.73
C THR A 92 23.47 22.84 -11.97
N PHE A 93 24.76 22.63 -12.17
CA PHE A 93 25.76 23.65 -12.40
C PHE A 93 26.15 23.61 -13.87
N TYR A 94 26.02 24.74 -14.56
CA TYR A 94 26.41 24.91 -15.95
C TYR A 94 27.60 25.86 -16.03
N LEU A 95 28.66 25.43 -16.71
CA LEU A 95 29.86 26.21 -16.98
C LEU A 95 30.14 26.17 -18.48
N ASP A 96 30.36 27.33 -19.08
CA ASP A 96 30.74 27.39 -20.50
C ASP A 96 32.21 26.96 -20.65
N GLY A 97 32.52 26.32 -21.79
CA GLY A 97 33.83 25.69 -22.04
C GLY A 97 33.82 24.18 -21.80
N ASP A 98 34.87 23.52 -22.27
CA ASP A 98 35.08 22.08 -22.08
C ASP A 98 36.03 21.85 -20.89
N HIS A 99 35.49 21.26 -19.83
CA HIS A 99 36.23 20.91 -18.62
C HIS A 99 36.11 19.40 -18.40
N ASP A 100 37.24 18.72 -18.22
CA ASP A 100 37.30 17.27 -18.15
C ASP A 100 36.73 16.68 -16.86
N LEU A 101 36.81 17.40 -15.74
CA LEU A 101 36.48 16.89 -14.41
C LEU A 101 35.39 17.73 -13.71
N PRO A 102 34.45 17.08 -12.98
CA PRO A 102 33.46 17.79 -12.16
C PRO A 102 34.08 18.73 -11.13
N ALA A 103 35.29 18.41 -10.65
CA ALA A 103 36.05 19.23 -9.70
C ALA A 103 36.26 20.68 -10.18
N ALA A 104 36.35 20.93 -11.49
CA ALA A 104 36.51 22.28 -12.06
C ALA A 104 35.31 23.21 -11.77
N ILE A 105 34.14 22.63 -11.52
CA ILE A 105 32.92 23.33 -11.11
C ILE A 105 32.77 23.30 -9.60
N LEU A 106 32.86 22.10 -9.00
CA LEU A 106 32.52 21.90 -7.59
C LEU A 106 33.49 22.63 -6.64
N SER A 107 34.76 22.77 -7.01
CA SER A 107 35.76 23.53 -6.23
C SER A 107 35.48 25.04 -6.18
N ARG A 108 34.59 25.56 -7.03
CA ARG A 108 34.18 26.96 -7.00
C ARG A 108 33.13 27.23 -5.94
N LEU A 109 32.45 26.20 -5.44
CA LEU A 109 31.38 26.37 -4.44
C LEU A 109 31.97 26.77 -3.08
N PRO A 110 31.19 27.45 -2.22
CA PRO A 110 31.66 27.80 -0.89
C PRO A 110 32.10 26.55 -0.10
N GLU A 111 33.14 26.69 0.70
CA GLU A 111 33.65 25.61 1.55
C GLU A 111 32.54 25.05 2.46
N GLY A 112 32.47 23.72 2.57
CA GLY A 112 31.46 23.04 3.39
C GLY A 112 30.04 23.09 2.81
N TRP A 113 29.81 23.70 1.64
CA TRP A 113 28.47 23.82 1.08
C TRP A 113 27.91 22.46 0.65
N LEU A 114 28.71 21.64 -0.06
CA LEU A 114 28.28 20.33 -0.54
C LEU A 114 27.94 19.38 0.61
N GLU A 115 28.78 19.36 1.63
CA GLU A 115 28.65 18.54 2.85
C GLU A 115 27.45 18.97 3.70
N ALA A 116 27.11 20.25 3.67
CA ALA A 116 25.96 20.79 4.38
C ALA A 116 24.63 20.64 3.61
N SER A 117 24.62 19.99 2.45
CA SER A 117 23.39 19.78 1.69
C SER A 117 22.44 18.81 2.41
N PRO A 118 21.15 19.13 2.58
CA PRO A 118 20.21 18.21 3.20
C PRO A 118 20.00 16.95 2.37
N GLY A 119 20.15 15.79 3.00
CA GLY A 119 19.90 14.48 2.40
C GLY A 119 21.15 13.75 1.95
N GLU A 120 20.96 12.68 1.19
CA GLU A 120 22.04 11.78 0.74
C GLU A 120 22.10 11.77 -0.78
N VAL A 121 23.30 11.86 -1.36
CA VAL A 121 23.47 11.85 -2.83
C VAL A 121 22.96 10.53 -3.39
N ILE A 122 21.93 10.59 -4.23
CA ILE A 122 21.33 9.43 -4.89
C ILE A 122 21.72 9.33 -6.38
N ALA A 123 22.04 10.47 -6.99
CA ALA A 123 22.55 10.54 -8.36
C ALA A 123 23.51 11.72 -8.52
N ALA A 124 24.54 11.50 -9.33
CA ALA A 124 25.57 12.47 -9.65
C ALA A 124 25.95 12.28 -11.11
N THR A 125 25.73 13.31 -11.92
CA THR A 125 25.90 13.23 -13.37
C THR A 125 26.79 14.35 -13.86
N HIS A 126 27.73 14.00 -14.73
CA HIS A 126 28.62 14.92 -15.44
C HIS A 126 28.34 14.82 -16.94
N VAL A 127 28.04 15.95 -17.58
CA VAL A 127 27.79 16.02 -19.02
C VAL A 127 28.79 16.97 -19.65
N ARG A 128 29.49 16.48 -20.66
CA ARG A 128 30.35 17.29 -21.54
C ARG A 128 29.66 17.49 -22.87
N LEU A 129 29.29 18.72 -23.18
CA LEU A 129 28.72 19.13 -24.46
C LEU A 129 29.83 19.71 -25.31
N ARG A 130 30.20 19.06 -26.42
CA ARG A 130 31.29 19.47 -27.32
C ARG A 130 30.80 19.59 -28.75
N PRO A 131 31.30 20.53 -29.56
CA PRO A 131 30.97 20.59 -30.97
C PRO A 131 31.62 19.41 -31.72
N ILE A 132 30.87 18.77 -32.61
CA ILE A 132 31.37 17.62 -33.39
C ILE A 132 32.53 17.99 -34.33
N SER A 133 32.65 19.26 -34.71
CA SER A 133 33.74 19.78 -35.54
C SER A 133 35.11 19.65 -34.86
N ASP A 134 35.12 19.76 -33.54
CA ASP A 134 36.35 19.80 -32.75
C ASP A 134 36.62 18.47 -32.05
N THR A 135 35.66 17.53 -32.13
CA THR A 135 35.69 16.24 -31.44
C THR A 135 34.99 15.18 -32.29
N PRO A 136 35.71 14.58 -33.26
CA PRO A 136 35.13 13.55 -34.11
C PRO A 136 34.68 12.34 -33.28
N PRO A 137 33.53 11.70 -33.60
CA PRO A 137 33.03 10.54 -32.86
C PRO A 137 34.02 9.37 -32.78
N SER A 138 34.97 9.25 -33.72
CA SER A 138 36.01 8.21 -33.70
C SER A 138 36.87 8.23 -32.45
N GLU A 139 37.05 9.38 -31.78
CA GLU A 139 37.80 9.46 -30.52
C GLU A 139 37.21 8.60 -29.39
N PHE A 140 35.91 8.30 -29.46
CA PHE A 140 35.19 7.52 -28.45
C PHE A 140 34.67 6.18 -28.96
N LEU A 141 34.50 6.06 -30.28
CA LEU A 141 33.92 4.89 -30.93
C LEU A 141 34.97 3.93 -31.48
N ASP A 142 36.24 4.08 -31.10
CA ASP A 142 37.29 3.13 -31.45
C ASP A 142 37.10 1.81 -30.68
N ALA A 143 36.57 0.84 -31.41
CA ALA A 143 36.34 -0.53 -30.94
C ALA A 143 37.67 -1.29 -30.87
N ALA A 144 38.40 -1.16 -29.76
CA ALA A 144 39.62 -1.94 -29.51
C ALA A 144 39.48 -2.99 -28.39
N ASP A 145 38.43 -2.95 -27.57
CA ASP A 145 38.27 -3.89 -26.46
C ASP A 145 36.90 -4.60 -26.47
N PRO A 146 36.84 -5.87 -26.96
CA PRO A 146 35.64 -6.71 -26.88
C PRO A 146 35.15 -6.97 -25.43
N PHE A 147 36.01 -6.73 -24.45
CA PHE A 147 35.75 -6.90 -23.02
C PHE A 147 35.65 -5.56 -22.26
N GLY A 148 35.75 -4.44 -22.97
CA GLY A 148 35.67 -3.10 -22.39
C GLY A 148 34.28 -2.77 -21.85
N PRO A 149 34.14 -1.65 -21.12
CA PRO A 149 32.84 -1.19 -20.60
C PRO A 149 31.81 -1.12 -21.73
N ALA A 150 30.59 -1.59 -21.45
CA ALA A 150 29.53 -1.62 -22.46
C ALA A 150 29.11 -0.20 -22.86
N LEU A 151 29.72 0.32 -23.93
CA LEU A 151 29.47 1.66 -24.42
C LEU A 151 28.06 1.77 -25.00
N VAL A 152 27.31 2.72 -24.47
CA VAL A 152 26.08 3.23 -25.06
C VAL A 152 26.47 4.36 -26.00
N ALA A 153 26.06 4.26 -27.25
CA ALA A 153 26.22 5.32 -28.23
C ALA A 153 25.03 5.35 -29.19
N SER A 154 24.43 6.52 -29.34
CA SER A 154 23.33 6.77 -30.28
C SER A 154 23.38 8.21 -30.78
N LYS A 155 22.75 8.47 -31.93
CA LYS A 155 22.40 9.86 -32.28
C LYS A 155 21.11 10.24 -31.57
N ILE A 156 20.96 11.50 -31.19
CA ILE A 156 19.77 12.06 -30.54
C ILE A 156 19.30 13.32 -31.27
N SER A 157 18.15 13.85 -30.85
CA SER A 157 17.56 15.08 -31.40
C SER A 157 17.41 15.03 -32.92
N ASP A 158 16.87 13.91 -33.44
CA ASP A 158 16.68 13.68 -34.88
C ASP A 158 18.00 13.66 -35.68
N GLY A 159 19.10 13.23 -35.06
CA GLY A 159 20.42 13.14 -35.69
C GLY A 159 21.32 14.37 -35.52
N ASN A 160 20.84 15.41 -34.81
CA ASN A 160 21.58 16.67 -34.61
C ASN A 160 22.62 16.61 -33.48
N ALA A 161 22.71 15.50 -32.75
CA ALA A 161 23.76 15.26 -31.78
C ALA A 161 24.04 13.78 -31.61
N TRP A 162 25.16 13.47 -30.97
CA TRP A 162 25.51 12.12 -30.51
C TRP A 162 25.55 12.12 -29.00
N VAL A 163 25.15 11.02 -28.37
CA VAL A 163 25.32 10.81 -26.94
C VAL A 163 26.11 9.52 -26.72
N LEU A 164 27.07 9.58 -25.79
CA LEU A 164 27.91 8.47 -25.41
C LEU A 164 27.99 8.36 -23.88
N SER A 165 27.96 7.14 -23.35
CA SER A 165 28.19 6.86 -21.94
C SER A 165 28.47 5.37 -21.74
N ASP A 166 29.32 5.01 -20.78
CA ASP A 166 29.52 3.63 -20.33
C ASP A 166 28.65 3.26 -19.11
N PHE A 167 27.87 4.23 -18.58
CA PHE A 167 27.10 4.13 -17.34
C PHE A 167 27.93 3.66 -16.13
N GLN A 168 29.24 3.91 -16.13
CA GLN A 168 30.13 3.67 -15.00
C GLN A 168 30.32 4.94 -14.17
N LEU A 169 30.67 4.76 -12.90
CA LEU A 169 31.03 5.86 -12.02
C LEU A 169 32.50 6.25 -12.25
N HIS A 170 32.71 7.50 -12.62
CA HIS A 170 34.01 8.15 -12.74
C HIS A 170 34.07 9.25 -11.67
N GLU A 171 34.92 9.07 -10.67
CA GLU A 171 34.99 9.97 -9.48
C GLU A 171 33.63 10.17 -8.78
N GLY A 172 32.75 9.14 -8.83
CA GLY A 172 31.42 9.19 -8.25
C GLY A 172 30.33 9.75 -9.18
N PHE A 173 30.65 10.09 -10.44
CA PHE A 173 29.70 10.63 -11.42
C PHE A 173 29.47 9.67 -12.58
N ILE A 174 28.24 9.58 -13.06
CA ILE A 174 27.98 9.06 -14.40
C ILE A 174 28.38 10.12 -15.41
N GLN A 175 29.17 9.74 -16.42
CA GLN A 175 29.55 10.65 -17.49
C GLN A 175 28.72 10.44 -18.75
N PHE A 176 28.20 11.54 -19.29
CA PHE A 176 27.69 11.62 -20.66
C PHE A 176 28.58 12.53 -21.49
N ILE A 177 28.91 12.10 -22.70
CA ILE A 177 29.53 12.93 -23.72
C ILE A 177 28.48 13.19 -24.78
N VAL A 178 28.20 14.47 -25.03
CA VAL A 178 27.25 14.93 -26.05
C VAL A 178 28.02 15.67 -27.12
N LEU A 179 28.04 15.12 -28.33
CA LEU A 179 28.66 15.77 -29.50
C LEU A 179 27.57 16.51 -30.27
N ASP A 180 27.57 17.82 -30.18
CA ASP A 180 26.63 18.71 -30.86
C ASP A 180 27.02 18.88 -32.32
N ALA A 181 26.14 18.46 -33.23
CA ALA A 181 26.34 18.64 -34.66
C ALA A 181 25.61 19.88 -35.19
N ALA A 182 24.37 20.11 -34.75
CA ALA A 182 23.53 21.19 -35.27
C ALA A 182 22.34 21.54 -34.34
N MET A 183 22.45 21.30 -33.03
CA MET A 183 21.37 21.65 -32.11
C MET A 183 21.25 23.16 -31.92
N THR A 184 20.02 23.67 -31.88
CA THR A 184 19.78 25.01 -31.32
C THR A 184 20.07 25.02 -29.82
N PRO A 185 20.33 26.20 -29.21
CA PRO A 185 20.66 26.24 -27.79
C PRO A 185 19.58 25.68 -26.86
N LYS A 186 18.31 25.82 -27.27
CA LYS A 186 17.17 25.23 -26.56
C LYS A 186 17.10 23.70 -26.74
N GLN A 187 17.49 23.16 -27.91
CA GLN A 187 17.57 21.71 -28.11
C GLN A 187 18.67 21.10 -27.24
N ALA A 188 19.87 21.70 -27.23
CA ALA A 188 20.98 21.26 -26.38
C ALA A 188 20.59 21.25 -24.90
N GLY A 189 19.99 22.35 -24.41
CA GLY A 189 19.50 22.45 -23.04
C GLY A 189 18.51 21.34 -22.65
N ARG A 190 17.51 21.08 -23.52
CA ARG A 190 16.54 19.99 -23.29
C ARG A 190 17.17 18.60 -23.36
N ALA A 191 18.11 18.37 -24.30
CA ALA A 191 18.80 17.10 -24.42
C ALA A 191 19.60 16.78 -23.17
N VAL A 192 20.41 17.73 -22.69
CA VAL A 192 21.18 17.58 -21.45
C VAL A 192 20.25 17.37 -20.25
N GLN A 193 19.20 18.19 -20.10
CA GLN A 193 18.23 18.01 -19.02
C GLN A 193 17.60 16.60 -19.01
N ARG A 194 17.27 16.05 -20.19
CA ARG A 194 16.73 14.68 -20.29
C ARG A 194 17.73 13.63 -19.82
N LEU A 195 19.01 13.77 -20.14
CA LEU A 195 20.06 12.85 -19.67
C LEU A 195 20.21 12.90 -18.14
N LEU A 196 20.23 14.10 -17.57
CA LEU A 196 20.24 14.34 -16.13
C LEU A 196 19.03 13.69 -15.43
N GLU A 197 17.83 13.89 -16.00
CA GLU A 197 16.59 13.30 -15.49
C GLU A 197 16.55 11.78 -15.62
N ILE A 198 17.10 11.21 -16.70
CA ILE A 198 17.22 9.75 -16.87
C ILE A 198 18.07 9.16 -15.73
N ASP A 199 19.20 9.79 -15.41
CA ASP A 199 20.09 9.32 -14.35
C ASP A 199 19.46 9.44 -12.95
N THR A 200 18.84 10.58 -12.66
CA THR A 200 18.18 10.78 -11.37
C THR A 200 16.98 9.84 -11.20
N TYR A 201 16.08 9.75 -12.19
CA TYR A 201 14.87 8.94 -12.08
C TYR A 201 15.13 7.44 -12.12
N ARG A 202 16.15 6.95 -12.85
CA ARG A 202 16.48 5.51 -12.81
C ARG A 202 16.95 5.11 -11.40
N MET A 203 17.74 5.95 -10.73
CA MET A 203 18.24 5.67 -9.39
C MET A 203 17.12 5.68 -8.36
N LEU A 204 16.24 6.68 -8.42
CA LEU A 204 15.05 6.76 -7.56
C LEU A 204 14.10 5.57 -7.76
N ALA A 205 13.89 5.13 -8.99
CA ALA A 205 13.10 3.94 -9.28
C ALA A 205 13.74 2.67 -8.71
N LEU A 206 15.06 2.54 -8.81
CA LEU A 206 15.82 1.38 -8.32
C LEU A 206 15.80 1.23 -6.79
N LEU A 207 15.47 2.27 -6.02
CA LEU A 207 15.26 2.18 -4.57
C LEU A 207 14.19 1.15 -4.18
N ALA A 208 13.24 0.84 -5.08
CA ALA A 208 12.23 -0.19 -4.83
C ALA A 208 12.73 -1.63 -5.03
N PHE A 209 13.86 -1.83 -5.72
CA PHE A 209 14.37 -3.16 -6.01
C PHE A 209 14.78 -3.97 -4.77
N PRO A 210 15.55 -3.41 -3.80
CA PRO A 210 15.83 -4.13 -2.55
C PRO A 210 14.55 -4.42 -1.75
N VAL A 211 13.59 -3.48 -1.72
CA VAL A 211 12.28 -3.69 -1.09
C VAL A 211 11.54 -4.86 -1.75
N ALA A 212 11.56 -4.96 -3.09
CA ALA A 212 10.96 -6.08 -3.80
C ALA A 212 11.57 -7.43 -3.43
N LYS A 213 12.89 -7.49 -3.19
CA LYS A 213 13.56 -8.74 -2.77
C LYS A 213 13.13 -9.16 -1.37
N GLU A 214 13.07 -8.22 -0.43
CA GLU A 214 12.65 -8.48 0.95
C GLU A 214 11.18 -8.93 1.01
N VAL A 215 10.29 -8.17 0.37
CA VAL A 215 8.86 -8.51 0.28
C VAL A 215 8.69 -9.83 -0.46
N GLY A 216 9.42 -10.08 -1.54
CA GLY A 216 9.36 -11.34 -2.28
C GLY A 216 9.71 -12.57 -1.43
N ALA A 217 10.69 -12.45 -0.54
CA ALA A 217 11.05 -13.51 0.41
C ALA A 217 9.96 -13.75 1.47
N PHE A 218 9.34 -12.68 1.97
CA PHE A 218 8.17 -12.77 2.86
C PHE A 218 6.99 -13.46 2.17
N LEU A 219 6.65 -13.03 0.95
CA LEU A 219 5.53 -13.59 0.18
C LEU A 219 5.68 -15.09 -0.08
N GLY A 220 6.89 -15.56 -0.36
CA GLY A 220 7.14 -17.00 -0.54
C GLY A 220 6.78 -17.81 0.71
N ARG A 221 7.06 -17.29 1.91
CA ARG A 221 6.66 -17.94 3.18
C ARG A 221 5.15 -17.84 3.42
N ALA A 222 4.58 -16.66 3.22
CA ALA A 222 3.16 -16.41 3.42
C ALA A 222 2.27 -17.23 2.46
N GLU A 223 2.69 -17.41 1.20
CA GLU A 223 2.02 -18.27 0.23
C GLU A 223 2.04 -19.74 0.66
N ALA A 224 3.16 -20.23 1.18
CA ALA A 224 3.29 -21.59 1.69
C ALA A 224 2.42 -21.81 2.94
N GLU A 225 2.42 -20.85 3.88
CA GLU A 225 1.56 -20.92 5.06
C GLU A 225 0.08 -20.91 4.70
N LEU A 226 -0.33 -20.05 3.75
CA LEU A 226 -1.72 -20.04 3.28
C LEU A 226 -2.12 -21.38 2.67
N ALA A 227 -1.24 -22.01 1.88
CA ALA A 227 -1.51 -23.33 1.29
C ALA A 227 -1.70 -24.40 2.37
N GLU A 228 -0.84 -24.42 3.40
CA GLU A 228 -0.98 -25.31 4.56
C GLU A 228 -2.28 -25.08 5.32
N LEU A 229 -2.64 -23.82 5.60
CA LEU A 229 -3.88 -23.47 6.29
C LEU A 229 -5.12 -23.93 5.50
N VAL A 230 -5.14 -23.71 4.19
CA VAL A 230 -6.24 -24.18 3.32
C VAL A 230 -6.34 -25.71 3.32
N ALA A 231 -5.21 -26.42 3.28
CA ALA A 231 -5.21 -27.89 3.39
C ALA A 231 -5.65 -28.38 4.78
N ALA A 232 -5.32 -27.63 5.85
CA ALA A 232 -5.81 -27.91 7.19
C ALA A 232 -7.33 -27.71 7.29
N MET A 233 -7.89 -26.66 6.67
CA MET A 233 -9.34 -26.42 6.62
C MET A 233 -10.13 -27.60 6.04
N SER A 234 -9.57 -28.30 5.04
CA SER A 234 -10.23 -29.49 4.47
C SER A 234 -10.17 -30.74 5.37
N ARG A 235 -9.22 -30.77 6.31
CA ARG A 235 -8.98 -31.90 7.22
C ARG A 235 -9.51 -31.66 8.64
N ALA A 236 -9.91 -30.42 8.96
CA ALA A 236 -10.44 -30.04 10.26
C ALA A 236 -11.61 -30.96 10.63
N ALA A 237 -11.51 -31.59 11.79
CA ALA A 237 -12.50 -32.56 12.28
C ALA A 237 -13.26 -32.03 13.51
N SER A 238 -12.74 -30.98 14.15
CA SER A 238 -13.35 -30.35 15.31
C SER A 238 -13.55 -28.84 15.12
N PHE A 239 -14.47 -28.29 15.91
CA PHE A 239 -14.71 -26.85 15.98
C PHE A 239 -13.50 -26.07 16.50
N GLU A 240 -12.68 -26.69 17.37
CA GLU A 240 -11.46 -26.08 17.91
C GLU A 240 -10.39 -25.94 16.81
N ASP A 241 -10.22 -26.97 15.96
CA ASP A 241 -9.33 -26.91 14.79
C ASP A 241 -9.70 -25.74 13.86
N GLU A 242 -10.98 -25.58 13.56
CA GLU A 242 -11.45 -24.48 12.69
C GLU A 242 -11.19 -23.10 13.29
N ARG A 243 -11.34 -22.94 14.61
CA ARG A 243 -11.05 -21.68 15.31
C ARG A 243 -9.56 -21.34 15.29
N ASP A 244 -8.70 -22.34 15.51
CA ASP A 244 -7.25 -22.15 15.48
C ASP A 244 -6.76 -21.77 14.07
N ILE A 245 -7.28 -22.44 13.04
CA ILE A 245 -6.99 -22.08 11.65
C ILE A 245 -7.47 -20.67 11.33
N LEU A 246 -8.66 -20.26 11.81
CA LEU A 246 -9.19 -18.91 11.59
C LEU A 246 -8.31 -17.84 12.26
N ALA A 247 -7.82 -18.09 13.47
CA ALA A 247 -6.91 -17.19 14.16
C ALA A 247 -5.60 -17.00 13.37
N ARG A 248 -5.02 -18.10 12.88
CA ARG A 248 -3.80 -18.06 12.06
C ARG A 248 -4.00 -17.37 10.71
N LEU A 249 -5.12 -17.62 10.02
CA LEU A 249 -5.47 -16.93 8.78
C LEU A 249 -5.63 -15.42 9.00
N THR A 250 -6.25 -15.02 10.11
CA THR A 250 -6.44 -13.61 10.46
C THR A 250 -5.08 -12.94 10.73
N HIS A 251 -4.17 -13.61 11.43
CA HIS A 251 -2.81 -13.12 11.64
C HIS A 251 -2.05 -12.97 10.32
N LEU A 252 -2.07 -14.00 9.47
CA LEU A 252 -1.42 -13.98 8.17
C LEU A 252 -1.96 -12.85 7.28
N ALA A 253 -3.28 -12.64 7.27
CA ALA A 253 -3.90 -11.51 6.57
C ALA A 253 -3.37 -10.16 7.08
N ALA A 254 -3.26 -9.98 8.40
CA ALA A 254 -2.73 -8.75 8.99
C ALA A 254 -1.26 -8.51 8.60
N GLU A 255 -0.43 -9.55 8.56
CA GLU A 255 0.97 -9.45 8.11
C GLU A 255 1.08 -9.06 6.63
N ILE A 256 0.22 -9.63 5.78
CA ILE A 256 0.16 -9.29 4.35
C ILE A 256 -0.25 -7.82 4.18
N GLU A 257 -1.30 -7.38 4.86
CA GLU A 257 -1.76 -5.98 4.82
C GLU A 257 -0.69 -5.00 5.33
N HIS A 258 0.00 -5.36 6.41
CA HIS A 258 1.13 -4.58 6.90
C HIS A 258 2.24 -4.46 5.86
N SER A 259 2.60 -5.58 5.20
CA SER A 259 3.58 -5.60 4.13
C SER A 259 3.17 -4.69 2.95
N ILE A 260 1.89 -4.76 2.52
CA ILE A 260 1.36 -3.90 1.46
C ILE A 260 1.46 -2.43 1.85
N ALA A 261 0.97 -2.06 3.04
CA ALA A 261 0.98 -0.68 3.52
C ALA A 261 2.41 -0.12 3.61
N ALA A 262 3.37 -0.93 4.04
CA ALA A 262 4.77 -0.54 4.15
C ALA A 262 5.45 -0.31 2.78
N SER A 263 5.10 -1.07 1.75
CA SER A 263 5.77 -1.02 0.43
C SER A 263 5.01 -0.25 -0.65
N ALA A 264 3.73 0.06 -0.46
CA ALA A 264 2.85 0.67 -1.47
C ALA A 264 3.43 1.95 -2.08
N TYR A 265 3.89 2.88 -1.23
CA TYR A 265 4.48 4.13 -1.70
C TYR A 265 5.70 3.88 -2.60
N ARG A 266 6.61 3.01 -2.16
CA ARG A 266 7.87 2.76 -2.87
C ARG A 266 7.65 2.06 -4.21
N PHE A 267 6.72 1.11 -4.30
CA PHE A 267 6.34 0.48 -5.57
C PHE A 267 5.62 1.46 -6.51
N GLY A 268 4.72 2.30 -5.98
CA GLY A 268 4.08 3.37 -6.75
C GLY A 268 5.09 4.37 -7.31
N ALA A 269 6.03 4.82 -6.48
CA ALA A 269 7.12 5.72 -6.88
C ALA A 269 7.99 5.09 -7.98
N ALA A 270 8.39 3.82 -7.83
CA ALA A 270 9.19 3.13 -8.85
C ALA A 270 8.46 3.01 -10.19
N ALA A 271 7.15 2.73 -10.19
CA ALA A 271 6.36 2.71 -11.41
C ALA A 271 6.31 4.09 -12.08
N ALA A 272 6.11 5.16 -11.31
CA ALA A 272 6.07 6.53 -11.81
C ALA A 272 7.43 6.99 -12.38
N TYR A 273 8.52 6.81 -11.63
CA TYR A 273 9.86 7.16 -12.11
C TYR A 273 10.29 6.30 -13.30
N SER A 274 9.96 5.00 -13.33
CA SER A 274 10.22 4.16 -14.51
C SER A 274 9.48 4.66 -15.75
N ALA A 275 8.26 5.21 -15.61
CA ALA A 275 7.54 5.81 -16.72
C ALA A 275 8.22 7.09 -17.21
N LEU A 276 8.69 7.95 -16.28
CA LEU A 276 9.46 9.15 -16.61
C LEU A 276 10.76 8.82 -17.35
N VAL A 277 11.52 7.81 -16.91
CA VAL A 277 12.74 7.37 -17.61
C VAL A 277 12.43 6.99 -19.06
N ARG A 278 11.40 6.16 -19.28
CA ARG A 278 10.99 5.74 -20.64
C ARG A 278 10.57 6.95 -21.48
N GLN A 279 9.81 7.87 -20.89
CA GLN A 279 9.38 9.09 -21.56
C GLN A 279 10.59 9.95 -21.98
N ARG A 280 11.56 10.18 -21.09
CA ARG A 280 12.74 10.99 -21.40
C ARG A 280 13.63 10.38 -22.48
N ILE A 281 13.79 9.07 -22.45
CA ILE A 281 14.51 8.34 -23.51
C ILE A 281 13.78 8.48 -24.85
N ALA A 282 12.47 8.24 -24.90
CA ALA A 282 11.69 8.38 -26.13
C ALA A 282 11.78 9.81 -26.69
N GLU A 283 11.74 10.82 -25.82
CA GLU A 283 11.85 12.22 -26.18
C GLU A 283 13.23 12.62 -26.72
N LEU A 284 14.30 11.86 -26.45
CA LEU A 284 15.62 12.07 -27.06
C LEU A 284 15.64 11.71 -28.56
N ARG A 285 14.65 10.94 -29.05
CA ARG A 285 14.54 10.52 -30.45
C ARG A 285 15.82 9.85 -30.94
N GLU A 286 16.18 8.76 -30.26
CA GLU A 286 17.41 8.03 -30.54
C GLU A 286 17.41 7.39 -31.94
N ILE A 287 18.53 7.53 -32.64
CA ILE A 287 18.83 6.80 -33.87
C ILE A 287 20.03 5.89 -33.57
N ARG A 288 19.83 4.59 -33.80
CA ARG A 288 20.82 3.57 -33.51
C ARG A 288 22.09 3.75 -34.35
N LEU A 289 23.23 3.59 -33.71
CA LEU A 289 24.52 3.44 -34.37
C LEU A 289 24.87 1.95 -34.49
N ALA A 290 25.38 1.53 -35.65
CA ALA A 290 25.80 0.15 -35.87
C ALA A 290 26.91 -0.23 -34.87
N GLY A 291 26.83 -1.43 -34.29
CA GLY A 291 27.80 -1.90 -33.28
C GLY A 291 27.54 -1.42 -31.84
N TYR A 292 26.67 -0.41 -31.63
CA TYR A 292 26.44 0.19 -30.31
C TYR A 292 25.03 -0.01 -29.78
N SER A 293 24.91 0.03 -28.45
CA SER A 293 23.63 0.02 -27.76
C SER A 293 23.09 1.44 -27.66
N THR A 294 21.79 1.63 -27.84
CA THR A 294 21.10 2.89 -27.50
C THR A 294 20.87 3.00 -26.00
N LEU A 295 20.52 4.18 -25.48
CA LEU A 295 20.10 4.38 -24.09
C LEU A 295 18.88 3.52 -23.79
N GLN A 296 17.89 3.50 -24.70
CA GLN A 296 16.73 2.62 -24.61
C GLN A 296 17.14 1.16 -24.49
N GLY A 297 17.97 0.65 -25.41
CA GLY A 297 18.37 -0.75 -25.43
C GLY A 297 19.25 -1.14 -24.24
N PHE A 298 19.98 -0.19 -23.64
CA PHE A 298 20.69 -0.40 -22.38
C PHE A 298 19.70 -0.51 -21.21
N MET A 299 18.75 0.42 -21.10
CA MET A 299 17.76 0.45 -20.02
C MET A 299 16.81 -0.75 -20.08
N GLU A 300 16.40 -1.20 -21.26
CA GLU A 300 15.59 -2.40 -21.43
C GLU A 300 16.29 -3.66 -20.89
N ARG A 301 17.62 -3.77 -21.03
CA ARG A 301 18.38 -4.92 -20.57
C ARG A 301 18.81 -4.85 -19.11
N ARG A 302 19.10 -3.65 -18.59
CA ARG A 302 19.74 -3.48 -17.27
C ARG A 302 18.88 -2.80 -16.21
N PHE A 303 17.84 -2.09 -16.61
CA PHE A 303 16.93 -1.39 -15.70
C PHE A 303 15.54 -2.04 -15.66
N ALA A 304 14.96 -2.37 -16.82
CA ALA A 304 13.62 -2.93 -16.91
C ALA A 304 13.41 -4.24 -16.12
N PRO A 305 14.38 -5.18 -16.03
CA PRO A 305 14.19 -6.39 -15.23
C PRO A 305 13.90 -6.10 -13.75
N ALA A 306 14.60 -5.14 -13.14
CA ALA A 306 14.36 -4.75 -11.76
C ALA A 306 12.95 -4.16 -11.58
N MET A 307 12.50 -3.33 -12.51
CA MET A 307 11.15 -2.75 -12.48
C MET A 307 10.06 -3.81 -12.67
N ASN A 308 10.31 -4.80 -13.52
CA ASN A 308 9.40 -5.94 -13.71
C ASN A 308 9.31 -6.78 -12.42
N THR A 309 10.42 -6.96 -11.69
CA THR A 309 10.40 -7.61 -10.37
C THR A 309 9.54 -6.81 -9.37
N CYS A 310 9.74 -5.49 -9.26
CA CYS A 310 8.92 -4.65 -8.38
C CYS A 310 7.43 -4.77 -8.70
N ALA A 311 7.07 -4.69 -9.98
CA ALA A 311 5.68 -4.81 -10.42
C ALA A 311 5.09 -6.21 -10.16
N ALA A 312 5.88 -7.28 -10.35
CA ALA A 312 5.44 -8.65 -10.07
C ALA A 312 5.22 -8.88 -8.58
N VAL A 313 6.10 -8.39 -7.72
CA VAL A 313 5.96 -8.50 -6.26
C VAL A 313 4.74 -7.73 -5.76
N ALA A 314 4.54 -6.49 -6.23
CA ALA A 314 3.36 -5.70 -5.89
C ALA A 314 2.05 -6.42 -6.27
N ARG A 315 1.96 -7.01 -7.46
CA ARG A 315 0.80 -7.81 -7.87
C ARG A 315 0.61 -9.05 -7.00
N ARG A 316 1.69 -9.76 -6.67
CA ARG A 316 1.63 -10.94 -5.80
C ARG A 316 1.12 -10.61 -4.38
N GLN A 317 1.50 -9.45 -3.82
CA GLN A 317 0.95 -9.02 -2.53
C GLN A 317 -0.58 -8.88 -2.59
N GLU A 318 -1.09 -8.19 -3.61
CA GLU A 318 -2.52 -7.97 -3.81
C GLU A 318 -3.28 -9.30 -4.01
N GLU A 319 -2.76 -10.17 -4.89
CA GLU A 319 -3.34 -11.49 -5.14
C GLU A 319 -3.37 -12.36 -3.86
N LEU A 320 -2.32 -12.30 -3.05
CA LEU A 320 -2.24 -13.04 -1.80
C LEU A 320 -3.20 -12.48 -0.73
N SER A 321 -3.31 -11.16 -0.60
CA SER A 321 -4.30 -10.52 0.29
C SER A 321 -5.72 -10.95 -0.06
N GLN A 322 -6.08 -10.90 -1.35
CA GLN A 322 -7.41 -11.30 -1.81
C GLN A 322 -7.70 -12.78 -1.54
N ARG A 323 -6.71 -13.67 -1.75
CA ARG A 323 -6.85 -15.10 -1.43
C ARG A 323 -6.98 -15.35 0.07
N SER A 324 -6.19 -14.66 0.90
CA SER A 324 -6.25 -14.78 2.36
C SER A 324 -7.60 -14.32 2.91
N THR A 325 -8.08 -13.16 2.45
CA THR A 325 -9.38 -12.60 2.83
C THR A 325 -10.53 -13.54 2.46
N ARG A 326 -10.51 -14.10 1.26
CA ARG A 326 -11.53 -15.04 0.79
C ARG A 326 -11.58 -16.31 1.64
N ASN A 327 -10.42 -16.90 1.95
CA ASN A 327 -10.36 -18.11 2.80
C ASN A 327 -10.82 -17.82 4.23
N SER A 328 -10.44 -16.67 4.79
CA SER A 328 -10.90 -16.23 6.12
C SER A 328 -12.42 -16.07 6.17
N GLN A 329 -13.02 -15.48 5.13
CA GLN A 329 -14.47 -15.35 5.02
C GLN A 329 -15.17 -16.71 4.94
N LEU A 330 -14.65 -17.65 4.14
CA LEU A 330 -15.23 -18.99 4.02
C LEU A 330 -15.18 -19.75 5.35
N LEU A 331 -14.05 -19.69 6.06
CA LEU A 331 -13.90 -20.36 7.35
C LEU A 331 -14.79 -19.73 8.42
N ARG A 332 -14.89 -18.40 8.45
CA ARG A 332 -15.80 -17.69 9.35
C ARG A 332 -17.25 -18.13 9.13
N THR A 333 -17.71 -18.23 7.89
CA THR A 333 -19.06 -18.73 7.58
C THR A 333 -19.27 -20.16 8.07
N ARG A 334 -18.27 -21.06 7.95
CA ARG A 334 -18.38 -22.42 8.49
C ARG A 334 -18.50 -22.44 10.02
N VAL A 335 -17.64 -21.69 10.71
CA VAL A 335 -17.66 -21.56 12.17
C VAL A 335 -18.99 -20.99 12.65
N ASP A 336 -19.51 -19.96 11.99
CA ASP A 336 -20.80 -19.33 12.33
C ASP A 336 -21.98 -20.33 12.15
N LEU A 337 -21.98 -21.12 11.07
CA LEU A 337 -22.98 -22.17 10.84
C LEU A 337 -22.93 -23.30 11.89
N GLU A 338 -21.72 -23.73 12.29
CA GLU A 338 -21.57 -24.76 13.31
C GLU A 338 -22.00 -24.26 14.70
N LEU A 339 -21.71 -23.01 15.03
CA LEU A 339 -22.23 -22.35 16.25
C LEU A 339 -23.76 -22.28 16.24
N GLU A 340 -24.36 -21.91 15.11
CA GLU A 340 -25.81 -21.89 14.97
C GLU A 340 -26.41 -23.29 15.15
N ARG A 341 -25.78 -24.31 14.57
CA ARG A 341 -26.19 -25.72 14.72
C ARG A 341 -26.13 -26.19 16.18
N GLN A 342 -25.06 -25.86 16.91
CA GLN A 342 -24.93 -26.18 18.34
C GLN A 342 -26.00 -25.47 19.18
N ASN A 343 -26.26 -24.19 18.90
CA ASN A 343 -27.31 -23.43 19.57
C ASN A 343 -28.70 -24.04 19.35
N GLN A 344 -29.02 -24.43 18.12
CA GLN A 344 -30.29 -25.11 17.81
C GLN A 344 -30.41 -26.46 18.54
N GLN A 345 -29.32 -27.23 18.64
CA GLN A 345 -29.31 -28.50 19.38
C GLN A 345 -29.53 -28.30 20.88
N LEU A 346 -28.88 -27.30 21.49
CA LEU A 346 -29.06 -26.93 22.89
C LEU A 346 -30.52 -26.53 23.18
N LEU A 347 -31.10 -25.68 22.32
CA LEU A 347 -32.51 -25.27 22.43
C LEU A 347 -33.46 -26.47 22.30
N ALA A 348 -33.19 -27.39 21.37
CA ALA A 348 -33.99 -28.60 21.20
C ALA A 348 -33.93 -29.52 22.43
N GLN A 349 -32.74 -29.70 23.02
CA GLN A 349 -32.57 -30.47 24.26
C GLN A 349 -33.29 -29.80 25.44
N MET A 350 -33.21 -28.47 25.55
CA MET A 350 -33.93 -27.70 26.57
C MET A 350 -35.44 -27.87 26.44
N ASN A 351 -35.98 -27.71 25.22
CA ASN A 351 -37.41 -27.91 24.93
C ASN A 351 -37.87 -29.33 25.29
N ARG A 352 -37.04 -30.35 25.02
CA ARG A 352 -37.36 -31.73 25.40
C ARG A 352 -37.40 -31.91 26.92
N ARG A 353 -36.44 -31.32 27.64
CA ARG A 353 -36.38 -31.36 29.10
C ARG A 353 -37.57 -30.65 29.75
N VAL A 354 -37.94 -29.47 29.25
CA VAL A 354 -39.13 -28.72 29.69
C VAL A 354 -40.41 -29.53 29.45
N LYS A 355 -40.58 -30.10 28.25
CA LYS A 355 -41.74 -30.98 27.96
C LYS A 355 -41.81 -32.19 28.89
N LEU A 356 -40.66 -32.78 29.25
CA LEU A 356 -40.62 -33.89 30.19
C LEU A 356 -41.00 -33.45 31.61
N GLN A 357 -40.50 -32.29 32.05
CA GLN A 357 -40.89 -31.68 33.33
C GLN A 357 -42.39 -31.40 33.39
N LEU A 358 -42.98 -30.83 32.33
CA LEU A 358 -44.42 -30.59 32.24
C LEU A 358 -45.23 -31.89 32.32
N ARG A 359 -44.78 -32.97 31.66
CA ARG A 359 -45.45 -34.28 31.75
C ARG A 359 -45.36 -34.89 33.15
N LEU A 360 -44.19 -34.80 33.80
CA LEU A 360 -44.01 -35.28 35.17
C LEU A 360 -44.87 -34.48 36.14
N GLN A 361 -44.94 -33.16 35.97
CA GLN A 361 -45.80 -32.29 36.76
C GLN A 361 -47.27 -32.66 36.57
N ALA A 362 -47.74 -32.83 35.33
CA ALA A 362 -49.12 -33.27 35.06
C ALA A 362 -49.42 -34.66 35.65
N ALA A 363 -48.44 -35.57 35.65
CA ALA A 363 -48.57 -36.88 36.29
C ALA A 363 -48.71 -36.76 37.82
N VAL A 364 -47.90 -35.90 38.46
CA VAL A 364 -48.01 -35.63 39.91
C VAL A 364 -49.32 -34.92 40.24
N GLU A 365 -49.77 -33.99 39.40
CA GLU A 365 -51.06 -33.32 39.54
C GLU A 365 -52.20 -34.34 39.51
N SER A 366 -52.24 -35.25 38.52
CA SER A 366 -53.28 -36.28 38.45
C SER A 366 -53.24 -37.28 39.62
N LEU A 367 -52.03 -37.65 40.09
CA LEU A 367 -51.87 -38.48 41.29
C LEU A 367 -52.38 -37.76 42.56
N SER A 368 -52.11 -36.45 42.68
CA SER A 368 -52.57 -35.64 43.81
C SER A 368 -54.10 -35.53 43.85
N VAL A 369 -54.77 -35.40 42.70
CA VAL A 369 -56.23 -35.40 42.61
C VAL A 369 -56.78 -36.74 43.13
N MET A 370 -56.17 -37.86 42.76
CA MET A 370 -56.58 -39.19 43.25
C MET A 370 -56.40 -39.32 44.76
N ALA A 371 -55.24 -38.90 45.29
CA ALA A 371 -54.95 -38.93 46.72
C ALA A 371 -55.92 -38.06 47.53
N ILE A 372 -56.14 -36.79 47.13
CA ILE A 372 -57.04 -35.86 47.80
C ILE A 372 -58.49 -36.36 47.72
N THR A 373 -58.92 -36.92 46.59
CA THR A 373 -60.28 -37.48 46.45
C THR A 373 -60.47 -38.69 47.38
N TYR A 374 -59.47 -39.56 47.51
CA TYR A 374 -59.50 -40.69 48.44
C TYR A 374 -59.53 -40.26 49.91
N TYR A 375 -58.65 -39.34 50.32
CA TYR A 375 -58.66 -38.84 51.69
C TYR A 375 -59.91 -38.01 52.02
N GLY A 376 -60.41 -37.24 51.05
CA GLY A 376 -61.63 -36.46 51.18
C GLY A 376 -62.87 -37.33 51.36
N SER A 377 -63.00 -38.42 50.59
CA SER A 377 -64.12 -39.35 50.75
C SER A 377 -64.08 -40.08 52.09
N GLN A 378 -62.90 -40.45 52.59
CA GLN A 378 -62.73 -41.01 53.93
C GLN A 378 -63.14 -40.01 55.03
N LEU A 379 -62.81 -38.73 54.87
CA LEU A 379 -63.22 -37.70 55.83
C LEU A 379 -64.76 -37.55 55.85
N VAL A 380 -65.40 -37.53 54.68
CA VAL A 380 -66.86 -37.51 54.56
C VAL A 380 -67.48 -38.75 55.20
N HIS A 381 -66.88 -39.93 55.00
CA HIS A 381 -67.32 -41.17 55.63
C HIS A 381 -67.30 -41.09 57.16
N TYR A 382 -66.18 -40.62 57.73
CA TYR A 382 -66.06 -40.46 59.19
C TYR A 382 -67.01 -39.40 59.75
N LEU A 383 -67.21 -38.28 59.05
CA LEU A 383 -68.19 -37.26 59.44
C LEU A 383 -69.62 -37.81 59.38
N ALA A 384 -69.99 -38.50 58.30
CA ALA A 384 -71.31 -39.10 58.16
C ALA A 384 -71.58 -40.13 59.27
N LYS A 385 -70.58 -40.94 59.63
CA LYS A 385 -70.65 -41.88 60.76
C LYS A 385 -70.80 -41.17 62.11
N GLY A 386 -70.14 -40.02 62.29
CA GLY A 386 -70.26 -39.22 63.52
C GLY A 386 -71.63 -38.55 63.70
N PHE A 387 -72.30 -38.20 62.60
CA PHE A 387 -73.64 -37.56 62.60
C PHE A 387 -74.80 -38.53 62.31
N GLU A 388 -74.52 -39.82 62.12
CA GLU A 388 -75.51 -40.88 61.90
C GLU A 388 -76.70 -40.83 62.89
N PRO A 389 -76.49 -40.59 64.21
CA PRO A 389 -77.60 -40.56 65.16
C PRO A 389 -78.56 -39.38 64.99
N TRP A 390 -78.17 -38.32 64.27
CA TRP A 390 -78.94 -37.08 64.14
C TRP A 390 -79.57 -36.91 62.74
N LEU A 391 -78.95 -37.46 61.69
CA LEU A 391 -79.39 -37.24 60.31
C LEU A 391 -80.02 -38.47 59.61
N HIS A 392 -79.98 -39.68 60.19
CA HIS A 392 -80.51 -40.93 59.60
C HIS A 392 -80.00 -41.27 58.17
N ILE A 393 -78.87 -40.69 57.75
CA ILE A 393 -78.25 -40.97 56.44
C ILE A 393 -77.28 -42.14 56.59
N LYS A 394 -77.42 -43.17 55.76
CA LYS A 394 -76.47 -44.29 55.71
C LYS A 394 -75.08 -43.80 55.26
N PRO A 395 -74.03 -44.01 56.06
CA PRO A 395 -72.68 -43.54 55.74
C PRO A 395 -72.16 -44.04 54.38
N GLU A 396 -72.55 -45.23 53.93
CA GLU A 396 -72.12 -45.77 52.63
C GLU A 396 -72.68 -44.97 51.45
N LEU A 397 -73.95 -44.55 51.53
CA LEU A 397 -74.61 -43.74 50.50
C LEU A 397 -74.00 -42.33 50.43
N ALA A 398 -73.73 -41.71 51.58
CA ALA A 398 -73.07 -40.40 51.64
C ALA A 398 -71.66 -40.45 51.03
N THR A 399 -70.91 -41.52 51.32
CA THR A 399 -69.57 -41.73 50.77
C THR A 399 -69.62 -41.95 49.25
N ALA A 400 -70.53 -42.79 48.76
CA ALA A 400 -70.68 -43.10 47.34
C ALA A 400 -71.02 -41.87 46.48
N VAL A 401 -71.88 -40.97 46.99
CA VAL A 401 -72.22 -39.71 46.31
C VAL A 401 -71.08 -38.68 46.41
N SER A 402 -70.31 -38.68 47.50
CA SER A 402 -69.23 -37.72 47.71
C SER A 402 -68.04 -37.91 46.75
N ILE A 403 -67.72 -39.14 46.35
CA ILE A 403 -66.58 -39.45 45.48
C ILE A 403 -66.66 -38.71 44.12
N PRO A 404 -67.73 -38.85 43.31
CA PRO A 404 -67.83 -38.13 42.03
C PRO A 404 -67.95 -36.62 42.22
N LEU A 405 -68.59 -36.16 43.30
CA LEU A 405 -68.74 -34.73 43.59
C LEU A 405 -67.39 -34.07 43.93
N LEU A 406 -66.60 -34.70 44.81
CA LEU A 406 -65.26 -34.24 45.20
C LEU A 406 -64.30 -34.31 44.01
N ALA A 407 -64.32 -35.40 43.24
CA ALA A 407 -63.51 -35.52 42.03
C ALA A 407 -63.83 -34.41 41.02
N ALA A 408 -65.11 -34.10 40.80
CA ALA A 408 -65.53 -33.01 39.91
C ALA A 408 -65.11 -31.63 40.44
N LEU A 409 -65.31 -31.36 41.74
CA LEU A 409 -64.91 -30.10 42.38
C LEU A 409 -63.39 -29.86 42.31
N ILE A 410 -62.59 -30.88 42.63
CA ILE A 410 -61.13 -30.79 42.59
C ILE A 410 -60.64 -30.63 41.14
N ALA A 411 -61.19 -31.40 40.20
CA ALA A 411 -60.84 -31.27 38.78
C ALA A 411 -61.19 -29.87 38.22
N LEU A 412 -62.34 -29.30 38.62
CA LEU A 412 -62.72 -27.93 38.26
C LEU A 412 -61.81 -26.89 38.92
N GLY A 413 -61.43 -27.09 40.19
CA GLY A 413 -60.49 -26.23 40.91
C GLY A 413 -59.12 -26.19 40.24
N VAL A 414 -58.54 -27.35 39.94
CA VAL A 414 -57.25 -27.47 39.24
C VAL A 414 -57.31 -26.83 37.84
N ARG A 415 -58.38 -27.08 37.08
CA ARG A 415 -58.58 -26.45 35.75
C ARG A 415 -58.71 -24.93 35.82
N ARG A 416 -59.30 -24.40 36.90
CA ARG A 416 -59.47 -22.95 37.08
C ARG A 416 -58.16 -22.27 37.44
N VAL A 417 -57.33 -22.91 38.25
CA VAL A 417 -55.98 -22.41 38.59
C VAL A 417 -55.07 -22.42 37.36
N HIS A 418 -55.07 -23.51 36.58
CA HIS A 418 -54.30 -23.59 35.32
C HIS A 418 -54.67 -22.47 34.33
N ARG A 419 -55.97 -22.16 34.15
CA ARG A 419 -56.40 -21.06 33.28
C ARG A 419 -55.99 -19.66 33.72
N VAL A 420 -55.77 -19.45 35.02
CA VAL A 420 -55.33 -18.14 35.53
C VAL A 420 -53.83 -17.99 35.31
N VAL A 421 -53.06 -19.07 35.51
CA VAL A 421 -51.60 -19.07 35.34
C VAL A 421 -51.19 -19.02 33.85
N GLU A 422 -51.94 -19.64 32.94
CA GLU A 422 -51.71 -19.53 31.49
C GLU A 422 -51.98 -18.13 30.91
N HIS A 423 -52.63 -17.22 31.66
CA HIS A 423 -52.99 -15.88 31.19
C HIS A 423 -52.00 -14.78 31.61
N GLU A 424 -51.00 -15.09 32.46
CA GLU A 424 -50.01 -14.13 33.00
C GLU A 424 -48.55 -14.41 32.56
N GLY A 425 -48.29 -15.39 31.70
CA GLY A 425 -46.98 -15.66 31.08
C GLY A 425 -47.03 -15.53 29.57
#